data_AF-A0A6A8HU69-F1
#
_entry.id   AF-A0A6A8HU69-F1
#
_cell.length_a   1.000
_cell.length_b   1.000
_cell.length_c   1.000
_cell.angle_alpha   90.00
_cell.angle_beta   90.00
_cell.angle_gamma   90.00
#
_symmetry.space_group_name_H-M   'P 1'
#
loop_
_entity.id
_entity.type
_entity.pdbx_description
1 polymer ?
#
loop_
_entity_poly.entity_id
_entity_poly.type
_entity_poly.pdbx_seq_one_letter_code
_entity_poly.pdbx_strand_id
1 'polypeptide(L)'
;MLHVAMSFDELKKKIQSKFDFEIKITDPHKLCDYKPAYGYIFEEYLEESDYWGHCDIDTILGNFGSFLDELLSKKFDKLFCLGHMEIYKNTYDNNRVFMLPVNGKYWYKESFSSERTTVFDESGNGVENINTIYKIYNKRIFTEDFSMNCSIVPTRFVKVTYCDNTDSFITEKTKDALYIFNNGDLYRLYRRGREIVREDFLYIHLQLRKMKVKDGVLKASRFKILENQFALIENENIFRNHGKSISVSEFKSIKRHTFSLRFFKLQLKWKINKIKKILGD
;
A
#
# COMPACT_ATOMS: atom_id res chain seq x y z
N MET A 1 -15.63 13.29 -13.55
CA MET A 1 -14.37 12.94 -12.87
C MET A 1 -13.62 14.24 -12.63
N LEU A 2 -13.49 14.66 -11.38
CA LEU A 2 -12.72 15.84 -11.01
C LEU A 2 -11.23 15.51 -11.10
N HIS A 3 -10.44 16.36 -11.76
CA HIS A 3 -8.99 16.26 -11.79
C HIS A 3 -8.39 17.60 -11.40
N VAL A 4 -7.58 17.61 -10.34
CA VAL A 4 -6.92 18.81 -9.81
C VAL A 4 -5.43 18.69 -10.04
N ALA A 5 -4.87 19.59 -10.86
CA ALA A 5 -3.43 19.69 -11.07
C ALA A 5 -2.88 20.86 -10.24
N MET A 6 -1.84 20.62 -9.47
CA MET A 6 -1.09 21.65 -8.73
C MET A 6 0.38 21.27 -8.62
N SER A 7 1.24 22.28 -8.53
CA SER A 7 2.66 22.12 -8.21
C SER A 7 2.86 21.71 -6.74
N PHE A 8 4.05 21.21 -6.44
CA PHE A 8 4.41 20.84 -5.06
C PHE A 8 4.39 22.05 -4.12
N ASP A 9 4.79 23.24 -4.60
CA ASP A 9 4.76 24.47 -3.79
C ASP A 9 3.33 24.96 -3.52
N GLU A 10 2.43 24.85 -4.51
CA GLU A 10 1.01 25.14 -4.30
C GLU A 10 0.38 24.18 -3.29
N LEU A 11 0.70 22.89 -3.38
CA LEU A 11 0.24 21.90 -2.41
C LEU A 11 0.72 22.24 -0.99
N LYS A 12 2.00 22.59 -0.81
CA LYS A 12 2.53 23.01 0.50
C LYS A 12 1.78 24.22 1.05
N LYS A 13 1.53 25.24 0.23
CA LYS A 13 0.75 26.43 0.62
C LYS A 13 -0.68 26.07 1.02
N LYS A 14 -1.33 25.17 0.28
CA LYS A 14 -2.69 24.70 0.59
C LYS A 14 -2.76 23.90 1.89
N ILE A 15 -1.77 23.05 2.17
CA ILE A 15 -1.72 22.32 3.45
C ILE A 15 -1.46 23.33 4.58
N GLN A 16 -0.50 24.24 4.41
CA GLN A 16 -0.17 25.24 5.44
C GLN A 16 -1.37 26.14 5.78
N SER A 17 -2.20 26.53 4.80
CA SER A 17 -3.37 27.38 5.06
C SER A 17 -4.45 26.73 5.94
N LYS A 18 -4.40 25.40 6.12
CA LYS A 18 -5.33 24.64 6.96
C LYS A 18 -4.90 24.55 8.43
N PHE A 19 -3.68 25.01 8.77
CA PHE A 19 -3.12 24.90 10.11
C PHE A 19 -2.57 26.25 10.61
N ASP A 20 -2.72 26.51 11.90
CA ASP A 20 -2.30 27.74 12.59
C ASP A 20 -0.85 27.69 13.12
N PHE A 21 -0.14 26.61 12.81
CA PHE A 21 1.27 26.40 13.17
C PHE A 21 2.10 26.11 11.92
N GLU A 22 3.41 26.31 12.01
CA GLU A 22 4.32 26.03 10.89
C GLU A 22 4.39 24.52 10.62
N ILE A 23 4.00 24.10 9.42
CA ILE A 23 4.16 22.72 8.95
C ILE A 23 5.51 22.54 8.26
N LYS A 24 6.05 21.33 8.31
CA LYS A 24 7.29 20.94 7.64
C LYS A 24 6.99 19.89 6.58
N ILE A 25 7.21 20.27 5.33
CA ILE A 25 7.18 19.39 4.15
C ILE A 25 8.48 19.61 3.38
N THR A 26 9.52 18.88 3.78
CA THR A 26 10.88 18.99 3.22
C THR A 26 10.99 18.40 1.82
N ASP A 27 10.24 17.34 1.56
CA ASP A 27 10.27 16.57 0.32
C ASP A 27 8.94 15.80 0.13
N PRO A 28 8.68 15.24 -1.07
CA PRO A 28 7.43 14.54 -1.35
C PRO A 28 7.14 13.34 -0.42
N HIS A 29 8.16 12.66 0.13
CA HIS A 29 7.93 11.52 1.03
C HIS A 29 7.30 11.96 2.34
N LYS A 30 7.57 13.18 2.80
CA LYS A 30 6.98 13.74 4.02
C LYS A 30 5.45 13.87 3.93
N LEU A 31 4.87 13.88 2.72
CA LEU A 31 3.42 13.89 2.52
C LEU A 31 2.72 12.63 3.06
N CYS A 32 3.42 11.51 3.25
CA CYS A 32 2.84 10.31 3.86
C CYS A 32 2.25 10.62 5.24
N ASP A 33 2.99 11.36 6.08
CA ASP A 33 2.52 11.75 7.41
C ASP A 33 1.22 12.58 7.36
N TYR A 34 0.95 13.30 6.26
CA TYR A 34 -0.24 14.14 6.10
C TYR A 34 -1.45 13.40 5.51
N LYS A 35 -1.27 12.18 4.98
CA LYS A 35 -2.37 11.38 4.39
C LYS A 35 -3.61 11.29 5.29
N PRO A 36 -3.49 11.08 6.63
CA PRO A 36 -4.64 11.05 7.52
C PRO A 36 -5.48 12.33 7.54
N ALA A 37 -4.89 13.46 7.13
CA ALA A 37 -5.53 14.77 7.13
C ALA A 37 -6.11 15.16 5.76
N TYR A 38 -6.01 14.32 4.72
CA TYR A 38 -6.46 14.68 3.37
C TYR A 38 -7.95 14.97 3.28
N GLY A 39 -8.78 14.28 4.07
CA GLY A 39 -10.21 14.59 4.20
C GLY A 39 -10.51 15.99 4.72
N TYR A 40 -9.60 16.57 5.50
CA TYR A 40 -9.69 17.96 6.01
C TYR A 40 -9.02 18.96 5.06
N ILE A 41 -7.84 18.60 4.54
CA ILE A 41 -7.04 19.47 3.65
C ILE A 41 -7.76 19.74 2.32
N PHE A 42 -8.45 18.72 1.81
CA PHE A 42 -9.15 18.75 0.52
C PHE A 42 -10.66 18.66 0.67
N GLU A 43 -11.21 19.05 1.82
CA GLU A 43 -12.65 18.90 2.11
C GLU A 43 -13.55 19.51 1.03
N GLU A 44 -13.12 20.61 0.39
CA GLU A 44 -13.84 21.26 -0.71
C GLU A 44 -13.96 20.41 -1.99
N TYR A 45 -13.09 19.39 -2.15
CA TYR A 45 -13.10 18.49 -3.31
C TYR A 45 -13.90 17.21 -3.02
N LEU A 46 -14.32 17.02 -1.77
CA LEU A 46 -14.91 15.78 -1.28
C LEU A 46 -16.40 15.92 -0.96
N GLU A 47 -17.01 17.10 -1.15
CA GLU A 47 -18.39 17.39 -0.72
C GLU A 47 -19.43 16.37 -1.20
N GLU A 48 -19.29 15.86 -2.42
CA GLU A 48 -20.22 14.88 -3.03
C GLU A 48 -19.82 13.41 -2.79
N SER A 49 -18.75 13.15 -2.05
CA SER A 49 -18.23 11.79 -1.84
C SER A 49 -18.63 11.23 -0.48
N ASP A 50 -19.20 10.03 -0.41
CA ASP A 50 -19.48 9.34 0.86
C ASP A 50 -18.21 8.86 1.58
N TYR A 51 -17.16 8.56 0.80
CA TYR A 51 -15.87 8.05 1.26
C TYR A 51 -14.75 8.68 0.43
N TRP A 52 -13.57 8.83 1.04
CA TRP A 52 -12.34 9.22 0.37
C TRP A 52 -11.21 8.27 0.77
N GLY A 53 -10.12 8.23 0.02
CA GLY A 53 -9.01 7.35 0.33
C GLY A 53 -7.73 7.74 -0.36
N HIS A 54 -6.66 7.03 -0.04
CA HIS A 54 -5.34 7.21 -0.65
C HIS A 54 -4.68 5.85 -0.86
N CYS A 55 -3.71 5.81 -1.76
CA CYS A 55 -2.86 4.64 -1.98
C CYS A 55 -1.46 5.06 -2.42
N ASP A 56 -0.49 4.17 -2.19
CA ASP A 56 0.88 4.39 -2.64
C ASP A 56 1.02 4.17 -4.15
N ILE A 57 1.94 4.91 -4.74
CA ILE A 57 2.24 4.86 -6.19
C ILE A 57 2.89 3.55 -6.64
N ASP A 58 3.36 2.73 -5.70
CA ASP A 58 3.94 1.41 -5.95
C ASP A 58 2.97 0.27 -5.65
N THR A 59 1.67 0.56 -5.70
CA THR A 59 0.60 -0.44 -5.62
C THR A 59 0.05 -0.83 -6.99
N ILE A 60 -0.50 -2.03 -7.09
CA ILE A 60 -1.32 -2.48 -8.21
C ILE A 60 -2.69 -2.83 -7.66
N LEU A 61 -3.69 -2.12 -8.14
CA LEU A 61 -5.06 -2.24 -7.67
C LEU A 61 -5.80 -3.36 -8.41
N GLY A 62 -6.44 -4.24 -7.66
CA GLY A 62 -7.26 -5.31 -8.19
C GLY A 62 -8.72 -4.89 -8.34
N ASN A 63 -9.62 -5.87 -8.29
CA ASN A 63 -11.06 -5.61 -8.35
C ASN A 63 -11.59 -5.33 -6.95
N PHE A 64 -11.94 -4.06 -6.70
CA PHE A 64 -12.49 -3.63 -5.43
C PHE A 64 -13.99 -3.87 -5.30
N GLY A 65 -14.74 -4.09 -6.39
CA GLY A 65 -16.21 -3.96 -6.46
C GLY A 65 -16.98 -4.56 -5.29
N SER A 66 -17.46 -5.80 -5.42
CA SER A 66 -18.32 -6.45 -4.41
C SER A 66 -17.71 -6.49 -3.00
N PHE A 67 -16.37 -6.51 -2.91
CA PHE A 67 -15.65 -6.53 -1.63
C PHE A 67 -15.79 -5.19 -0.90
N LEU A 68 -15.55 -4.08 -1.61
CA LEU A 68 -15.65 -2.76 -1.05
C LEU A 68 -17.11 -2.44 -0.72
N ASP A 69 -18.06 -2.82 -1.57
CA ASP A 69 -19.50 -2.66 -1.29
C ASP A 69 -19.89 -3.32 0.03
N GLU A 70 -19.42 -4.55 0.28
CA GLU A 70 -19.64 -5.26 1.54
C GLU A 70 -19.04 -4.49 2.73
N LEU A 71 -17.79 -4.04 2.63
CA LEU A 71 -17.13 -3.32 3.72
C LEU A 71 -17.75 -1.94 3.99
N LEU A 72 -18.12 -1.20 2.95
CA LEU A 72 -18.77 0.11 3.07
C LEU A 72 -20.16 -0.04 3.70
N SER A 73 -20.88 -1.14 3.44
CA SER A 73 -22.18 -1.42 4.08
C SER A 73 -22.07 -1.62 5.61
N LYS A 74 -20.91 -2.07 6.10
CA LYS A 74 -20.61 -2.23 7.54
C LYS A 74 -20.38 -0.88 8.24
N LYS A 75 -20.36 0.22 7.48
CA LYS A 75 -20.30 1.62 7.94
C LYS A 75 -19.02 1.98 8.73
N PHE A 76 -17.92 1.26 8.56
CA PHE A 76 -16.66 1.56 9.25
C PHE A 76 -16.25 3.03 9.07
N ASP A 77 -15.61 3.61 10.08
CA ASP A 77 -15.08 4.97 10.02
C ASP A 77 -13.80 5.02 9.16
N LYS A 78 -13.04 3.92 9.17
CA LYS A 78 -11.81 3.75 8.37
C LYS A 78 -11.59 2.28 7.99
N LEU A 79 -11.10 2.06 6.78
CA LEU A 79 -10.66 0.76 6.25
C LEU A 79 -9.15 0.77 6.08
N PHE A 80 -8.52 -0.33 6.49
CA PHE A 80 -7.08 -0.59 6.51
C PHE A 80 -6.30 0.31 7.47
N CYS A 81 -5.02 -0.01 7.69
CA CYS A 81 -4.18 0.63 8.71
C CYS A 81 -2.68 0.68 8.36
N LEU A 82 -2.30 0.45 7.11
CA LEU A 82 -0.90 0.27 6.72
C LEU A 82 -0.37 1.36 5.79
N GLY A 83 -1.05 2.50 5.67
CA GLY A 83 -0.56 3.68 4.92
C GLY A 83 -0.53 3.54 3.39
N HIS A 84 -0.30 2.34 2.85
CA HIS A 84 -0.21 2.08 1.42
C HIS A 84 -1.55 1.98 0.69
N MET A 85 -2.64 1.81 1.43
CA MET A 85 -4.01 1.90 0.94
C MET A 85 -4.94 2.07 2.12
N GLU A 86 -5.70 3.15 2.16
CA GLU A 86 -6.68 3.40 3.22
C GLU A 86 -7.91 4.15 2.68
N ILE A 87 -9.06 3.87 3.28
CA ILE A 87 -10.35 4.48 2.92
C ILE A 87 -11.00 5.00 4.19
N TYR A 88 -11.58 6.19 4.13
CA TYR A 88 -12.13 6.94 5.24
C TYR A 88 -13.56 7.31 4.92
N LYS A 89 -14.45 7.16 5.90
CA LYS A 89 -15.81 7.69 5.81
C LYS A 89 -15.76 9.21 5.79
N ASN A 90 -16.35 9.82 4.77
CA ASN A 90 -16.29 11.26 4.59
C ASN A 90 -17.35 11.95 5.45
N THR A 91 -16.97 12.26 6.70
CA THR A 91 -17.80 13.06 7.60
C THR A 91 -16.93 14.11 8.26
N TYR A 92 -17.54 15.22 8.65
CA TYR A 92 -16.83 16.32 9.30
C TYR A 92 -15.98 15.85 10.49
N ASP A 93 -16.57 15.02 11.36
CA ASP A 93 -15.92 14.48 12.56
C ASP A 93 -14.80 13.49 12.22
N ASN A 94 -15.05 12.58 11.28
CA ASN A 94 -14.06 11.56 10.93
C ASN A 94 -12.81 12.17 10.27
N ASN A 95 -13.00 13.19 9.44
CA ASN A 95 -11.91 13.92 8.79
C ASN A 95 -11.06 14.72 9.78
N ARG A 96 -11.46 14.82 11.06
CA ARG A 96 -10.74 15.52 12.13
C ARG A 96 -10.28 14.59 13.25
N VAL A 97 -10.44 13.27 13.13
CA VAL A 97 -9.98 12.30 14.15
C VAL A 97 -8.48 12.45 14.42
N PHE A 98 -7.68 12.74 13.40
CA PHE A 98 -6.24 12.95 13.56
C PHE A 98 -5.88 14.12 14.49
N MET A 99 -6.82 15.05 14.73
CA MET A 99 -6.65 16.20 15.63
C MET A 99 -6.97 15.89 17.09
N LEU A 100 -7.51 14.70 17.39
CA LEU A 100 -7.93 14.36 18.74
C LEU A 100 -6.71 14.14 19.67
N PRO A 101 -6.73 14.68 20.90
CA PRO A 101 -5.59 14.61 21.80
C PRO A 101 -5.42 13.22 22.41
N VAL A 102 -4.18 12.77 22.58
CA VAL A 102 -3.84 11.56 23.34
C VAL A 102 -2.95 11.95 24.51
N ASN A 103 -3.40 11.71 25.75
CA ASN A 103 -2.68 12.09 26.97
C ASN A 103 -2.25 13.57 26.99
N GLY A 104 -3.14 14.46 26.52
CA GLY A 104 -2.88 15.90 26.46
C GLY A 104 -1.96 16.35 25.33
N LYS A 105 -1.51 15.45 24.46
CA LYS A 105 -0.68 15.74 23.28
C LYS A 105 -1.47 15.69 21.99
N TYR A 106 -1.03 16.47 21.01
CA TYR A 106 -1.57 16.45 19.65
C TYR A 106 -0.53 15.87 18.70
N TRP A 107 -0.51 14.55 18.55
CA TRP A 107 0.51 13.83 17.77
C TRP A 107 0.61 14.33 16.32
N TYR A 108 -0.48 14.76 15.69
CA TYR A 108 -0.43 15.34 14.36
C TYR A 108 0.37 16.64 14.30
N LYS A 109 0.34 17.48 15.35
CA LYS A 109 1.16 18.71 15.41
C LYS A 109 2.63 18.34 15.51
N GLU A 110 2.97 17.37 16.35
CA GLU A 110 4.35 16.86 16.48
C GLU A 110 4.86 16.27 15.17
N SER A 111 4.03 15.48 14.49
CA SER A 111 4.33 14.90 13.18
C SER A 111 4.48 15.98 12.09
N PHE A 112 3.56 16.94 12.01
CA PHE A 112 3.54 17.92 10.93
C PHE A 112 4.62 18.98 11.11
N SER A 113 5.02 19.30 12.34
CA SER A 113 6.13 20.23 12.64
C SER A 113 7.52 19.58 12.56
N SER A 114 7.61 18.26 12.37
CA SER A 114 8.87 17.53 12.24
C SER A 114 9.41 17.59 10.81
N GLU A 115 10.70 17.86 10.64
CA GLU A 115 11.38 17.69 9.34
C GLU A 115 11.55 16.23 8.94
N ARG A 116 11.52 15.31 9.91
CA ARG A 116 11.64 13.87 9.67
C ARG A 116 10.27 13.26 9.42
N THR A 117 10.20 12.28 8.53
CA THR A 117 9.04 11.39 8.42
C THR A 117 8.88 10.61 9.72
N THR A 118 7.67 10.63 10.26
CA THR A 118 7.31 10.03 11.55
C THR A 118 6.51 8.75 11.40
N VAL A 119 6.02 8.44 10.20
CA VAL A 119 5.20 7.26 9.91
C VAL A 119 3.86 7.36 10.64
N PHE A 120 3.30 8.58 10.67
CA PHE A 120 2.05 8.87 11.38
C PHE A 120 0.82 8.21 10.72
N ASP A 121 0.92 7.85 9.44
CA ASP A 121 -0.17 7.30 8.63
C ASP A 121 -0.41 5.79 8.78
N GLU A 122 0.52 5.04 9.38
CA GLU A 122 0.43 3.57 9.41
C GLU A 122 0.73 2.93 10.77
N SER A 123 0.20 1.73 10.97
CA SER A 123 0.51 0.86 12.11
C SER A 123 1.80 0.07 11.89
N GLY A 124 2.33 -0.53 12.97
CA GLY A 124 3.50 -1.42 12.91
C GLY A 124 4.86 -0.72 13.05
N ASN A 125 4.88 0.59 13.31
CA ASN A 125 6.09 1.35 13.62
C ASN A 125 5.96 2.18 14.91
N GLY A 126 5.38 1.57 15.95
CA GLY A 126 5.14 2.22 17.25
C GLY A 126 3.70 2.71 17.41
N VAL A 127 3.41 3.31 18.57
CA VAL A 127 2.04 3.62 19.00
C VAL A 127 1.57 5.03 18.62
N GLU A 128 2.47 5.95 18.29
CA GLU A 128 2.13 7.36 18.01
C GLU A 128 1.73 7.57 16.54
N ASN A 129 0.63 6.92 16.13
CA ASN A 129 0.11 6.98 14.76
C ASN A 129 -1.43 7.18 14.75
N ILE A 130 -1.98 7.47 13.56
CA ILE A 130 -3.42 7.71 13.38
C ILE A 130 -4.29 6.53 13.86
N ASN A 131 -3.87 5.29 13.62
CA ASN A 131 -4.67 4.11 13.95
C ASN A 131 -4.85 3.95 15.46
N THR A 132 -3.83 4.31 16.25
CA THR A 132 -3.94 4.35 17.72
C THR A 132 -4.96 5.39 18.17
N ILE A 133 -5.02 6.57 17.53
CA ILE A 133 -6.04 7.58 17.84
C ILE A 133 -7.45 7.03 17.55
N TYR A 134 -7.64 6.40 16.38
CA TYR A 134 -8.92 5.75 16.05
C TYR A 134 -9.33 4.72 17.13
N LYS A 135 -8.39 3.88 17.58
CA LYS A 135 -8.64 2.87 18.64
C LYS A 135 -9.00 3.53 19.98
N ILE A 136 -8.25 4.52 20.45
CA ILE A 136 -8.48 5.21 21.74
C ILE A 136 -9.87 5.86 21.76
N TYR A 137 -10.29 6.44 20.64
CA TYR A 137 -11.58 7.11 20.51
C TYR A 137 -12.71 6.18 20.06
N ASN A 138 -12.51 4.85 20.17
CA ASN A 138 -13.51 3.82 19.86
C ASN A 138 -14.14 3.97 18.46
N LYS A 139 -13.35 4.45 17.49
CA LYS A 139 -13.76 4.50 16.08
C LYS A 139 -13.72 3.11 15.48
N ARG A 140 -14.66 2.82 14.57
CA ARG A 140 -14.78 1.51 13.95
C ARG A 140 -13.80 1.40 12.79
N ILE A 141 -12.75 0.63 13.00
CA ILE A 141 -11.70 0.38 12.01
C ILE A 141 -11.76 -1.06 11.49
N PHE A 142 -11.54 -1.21 10.19
CA PHE A 142 -11.34 -2.52 9.57
C PHE A 142 -9.84 -2.72 9.32
N THR A 143 -9.19 -3.65 10.03
CA THR A 143 -7.71 -3.79 10.04
C THR A 143 -7.19 -5.03 9.32
N GLU A 144 -8.06 -5.85 8.70
CA GLU A 144 -7.59 -7.04 7.99
C GLU A 144 -6.78 -6.67 6.73
N ASP A 145 -5.66 -7.37 6.56
CA ASP A 145 -4.71 -7.14 5.47
C ASP A 145 -5.01 -8.05 4.25
N PHE A 146 -5.69 -7.48 3.26
CA PHE A 146 -5.99 -8.13 1.97
C PHE A 146 -4.93 -7.88 0.90
N SER A 147 -3.83 -7.24 1.25
CA SER A 147 -2.77 -6.95 0.31
C SER A 147 -1.87 -8.17 0.08
N MET A 148 -1.24 -8.22 -1.09
CA MET A 148 0.04 -8.89 -1.24
C MET A 148 1.15 -7.88 -0.88
N ASN A 149 1.33 -7.60 0.41
CA ASN A 149 2.41 -6.74 0.89
C ASN A 149 3.76 -7.46 0.72
N CYS A 150 4.61 -6.99 -0.19
CA CYS A 150 5.86 -7.66 -0.52
C CYS A 150 6.97 -7.27 0.44
N SER A 151 7.53 -8.25 1.16
CA SER A 151 8.71 -8.05 2.03
C SER A 151 9.84 -7.30 1.30
N ILE A 152 10.46 -6.32 1.95
CA ILE A 152 11.50 -5.49 1.35
C ILE A 152 12.76 -6.29 1.04
N VAL A 153 13.18 -7.25 1.87
CA VAL A 153 14.51 -7.86 1.74
C VAL A 153 14.61 -8.82 0.54
N PRO A 154 13.77 -9.87 0.41
CA PRO A 154 13.97 -10.90 -0.59
C PRO A 154 13.74 -10.37 -2.02
N THR A 155 14.50 -10.92 -2.97
CA THR A 155 14.25 -10.63 -4.40
C THR A 155 12.93 -11.25 -4.85
N ARG A 156 12.68 -12.51 -4.46
CA ARG A 156 11.40 -13.18 -4.69
C ARG A 156 10.30 -12.47 -3.90
N PHE A 157 9.08 -12.51 -4.43
CA PHE A 157 7.92 -12.04 -3.68
C PHE A 157 7.66 -12.98 -2.50
N VAL A 158 7.66 -12.39 -1.30
CA VAL A 158 7.32 -13.04 -0.04
C VAL A 158 6.29 -12.14 0.62
N LYS A 159 5.10 -12.67 0.88
CA LYS A 159 4.03 -11.94 1.54
C LYS A 159 4.41 -11.66 2.99
N VAL A 160 4.16 -10.44 3.42
CA VAL A 160 4.11 -10.03 4.82
C VAL A 160 2.65 -9.71 5.13
N THR A 161 2.18 -10.10 6.30
CA THR A 161 0.80 -9.83 6.72
C THR A 161 0.81 -9.20 8.09
N TYR A 162 0.17 -8.05 8.21
CA TYR A 162 0.02 -7.37 9.49
C TYR A 162 -1.02 -8.08 10.38
N CYS A 163 -0.69 -8.22 11.66
CA CYS A 163 -1.53 -8.82 12.68
C CYS A 163 -1.84 -7.78 13.77
N ASP A 164 -3.00 -7.15 13.66
CA ASP A 164 -3.45 -6.05 14.52
C ASP A 164 -3.44 -6.40 16.02
N ASN A 165 -3.85 -7.63 16.37
CA ASN A 165 -3.88 -8.11 17.75
C ASN A 165 -2.51 -8.11 18.44
N THR A 166 -1.44 -8.31 17.67
CA THR A 166 -0.07 -8.38 18.19
C THR A 166 0.79 -7.18 17.79
N ASP A 167 0.21 -6.25 17.02
CA ASP A 167 0.92 -5.16 16.35
C ASP A 167 2.23 -5.63 15.69
N SER A 168 2.16 -6.72 14.92
CA SER A 168 3.34 -7.36 14.35
C SER A 168 3.11 -7.87 12.93
N PHE A 169 4.21 -8.16 12.24
CA PHE A 169 4.19 -8.63 10.86
C PHE A 169 4.62 -10.09 10.77
N ILE A 170 3.77 -10.93 10.18
CA ILE A 170 4.08 -12.33 9.90
C ILE A 170 4.55 -12.45 8.46
N THR A 171 5.76 -12.98 8.29
CA THR A 171 6.32 -13.25 6.96
C THR A 171 6.06 -14.71 6.58
N GLU A 172 5.47 -14.94 5.41
CA GLU A 172 5.25 -16.30 4.93
C GLU A 172 6.56 -16.97 4.48
N LYS A 173 6.51 -18.30 4.30
CA LYS A 173 7.57 -19.02 3.58
C LYS A 173 7.51 -18.67 2.10
N THR A 174 8.69 -18.49 1.48
CA THR A 174 8.81 -18.26 0.03
C THR A 174 8.08 -19.34 -0.77
N LYS A 175 7.26 -18.91 -1.73
CA LYS A 175 6.56 -19.77 -2.69
C LYS A 175 7.13 -19.57 -4.10
N ASP A 176 7.35 -20.65 -4.85
CA ASP A 176 7.50 -20.56 -6.31
C ASP A 176 6.11 -20.29 -6.91
N ALA A 177 5.79 -19.01 -7.03
CA ALA A 177 4.48 -18.52 -7.42
C ALA A 177 4.55 -17.65 -8.68
N LEU A 178 3.50 -17.74 -9.50
CA LEU A 178 3.23 -16.85 -10.62
C LEU A 178 2.20 -15.81 -10.20
N TYR A 179 2.53 -14.53 -10.28
CA TYR A 179 1.62 -13.42 -9.93
C TYR A 179 1.01 -12.85 -11.21
N ILE A 180 -0.30 -12.67 -11.21
CA ILE A 180 -1.10 -12.35 -12.39
C ILE A 180 -2.03 -11.18 -12.09
N PHE A 181 -2.12 -10.26 -13.04
CA PHE A 181 -3.23 -9.35 -13.20
C PHE A 181 -4.06 -9.82 -14.40
N ASN A 182 -5.38 -9.98 -14.23
CA ASN A 182 -6.29 -10.44 -15.27
C ASN A 182 -7.64 -9.72 -15.17
N ASN A 183 -7.85 -8.71 -16.03
CA ASN A 183 -9.09 -7.92 -16.10
C ASN A 183 -9.55 -7.42 -14.72
N GLY A 184 -8.61 -6.91 -13.91
CA GLY A 184 -8.86 -6.46 -12.54
C GLY A 184 -8.59 -7.52 -11.48
N ASP A 185 -8.67 -8.82 -11.78
CA ASP A 185 -8.33 -9.84 -10.78
C ASP A 185 -6.82 -9.86 -10.51
N LEU A 186 -6.44 -9.78 -9.23
CA LEU A 186 -5.07 -9.94 -8.77
C LEU A 186 -4.94 -11.22 -7.96
N TYR A 187 -4.08 -12.12 -8.42
CA TYR A 187 -3.88 -13.38 -7.73
C TYR A 187 -2.50 -13.94 -7.99
N ARG A 188 -2.12 -14.91 -7.16
CA ARG A 188 -1.00 -15.80 -7.45
C ARG A 188 -1.46 -17.22 -7.66
N LEU A 189 -0.66 -17.93 -8.44
CA LEU A 189 -0.75 -19.37 -8.63
C LEU A 189 0.51 -20.01 -8.08
N TYR A 190 0.38 -21.04 -7.26
CA TYR A 190 1.52 -21.79 -6.75
C TYR A 190 1.18 -23.26 -6.55
N ARG A 191 2.20 -24.12 -6.55
CA ARG A 191 2.02 -25.56 -6.39
C ARG A 191 1.90 -25.93 -4.91
N ARG A 192 0.87 -26.72 -4.58
CA ARG A 192 0.72 -27.39 -3.29
C ARG A 192 0.50 -28.89 -3.53
N GLY A 193 1.54 -29.69 -3.31
CA GLY A 193 1.50 -31.12 -3.63
C GLY A 193 1.36 -31.39 -5.14
N ARG A 194 0.24 -31.97 -5.57
CA ARG A 194 -0.08 -32.24 -6.99
C ARG A 194 -0.96 -31.15 -7.63
N GLU A 195 -1.44 -30.20 -6.84
CA GLU A 195 -2.41 -29.20 -7.28
C GLU A 195 -1.76 -27.82 -7.47
N ILE A 196 -2.36 -27.03 -8.37
CA ILE A 196 -2.09 -25.59 -8.50
C ILE A 196 -3.18 -24.85 -7.73
N VAL A 197 -2.77 -24.06 -6.76
CA VAL A 197 -3.65 -23.28 -5.89
C VAL A 197 -3.65 -21.83 -6.36
N ARG A 198 -4.85 -21.25 -6.51
CA ARG A 198 -5.07 -19.81 -6.69
C ARG A 198 -5.29 -19.15 -5.32
N GLU A 199 -4.66 -18.02 -5.12
CA GLU A 199 -4.85 -17.15 -3.96
C GLU A 199 -5.01 -15.71 -4.44
N ASP A 200 -6.14 -15.11 -4.12
CA ASP A 200 -6.56 -13.78 -4.57
C ASP A 200 -6.14 -12.69 -3.58
N PHE A 201 -5.90 -11.49 -4.11
CA PHE A 201 -5.52 -10.30 -3.37
C PHE A 201 -6.32 -9.09 -3.85
N LEU A 202 -6.60 -8.17 -2.95
CA LEU A 202 -7.26 -6.91 -3.32
C LEU A 202 -6.31 -5.98 -4.07
N TYR A 203 -5.05 -5.95 -3.66
CA TYR A 203 -3.98 -5.19 -4.31
C TYR A 203 -2.60 -5.78 -3.97
N ILE A 204 -1.59 -5.43 -4.75
CA ILE A 204 -0.19 -5.79 -4.48
C ILE A 204 0.59 -4.52 -4.13
N HIS A 205 1.31 -4.53 -3.02
CA HIS A 205 2.20 -3.44 -2.62
C HIS A 205 3.66 -3.83 -2.92
N LEU A 206 4.30 -3.11 -3.84
CA LEU A 206 5.62 -3.42 -4.39
C LEU A 206 6.75 -2.56 -3.80
N GLN A 207 6.66 -2.19 -2.53
CA GLN A 207 7.63 -1.34 -1.84
C GLN A 207 9.09 -1.56 -2.24
N LEU A 208 9.75 -0.43 -2.54
CA LEU A 208 11.17 -0.33 -2.86
C LEU A 208 11.61 -1.21 -4.05
N ARG A 209 10.70 -1.50 -5.00
CA ARG A 209 10.99 -2.22 -6.24
C ARG A 209 10.97 -1.29 -7.43
N LYS A 210 12.07 -1.31 -8.19
CA LYS A 210 12.14 -0.63 -9.48
C LYS A 210 11.57 -1.56 -10.55
N MET A 211 10.32 -1.31 -10.93
CA MET A 211 9.58 -2.13 -11.89
C MET A 211 9.76 -1.60 -13.31
N LYS A 212 10.17 -2.46 -14.23
CA LYS A 212 10.19 -2.17 -15.66
C LYS A 212 8.87 -2.58 -16.29
N VAL A 213 8.27 -1.70 -17.09
CA VAL A 213 7.10 -2.07 -17.89
C VAL A 213 7.60 -2.56 -19.24
N LYS A 214 7.31 -3.82 -19.60
CA LYS A 214 7.64 -4.36 -20.94
C LYS A 214 6.62 -3.89 -21.99
N ASP A 215 7.03 -3.96 -23.25
CA ASP A 215 6.21 -3.55 -24.38
C ASP A 215 4.85 -4.26 -24.39
N GLY A 216 3.81 -3.51 -24.73
CA GLY A 216 2.42 -3.99 -24.78
C GLY A 216 1.70 -4.10 -23.43
N VAL A 217 2.40 -4.12 -22.29
CA VAL A 217 1.77 -4.32 -20.97
C VAL A 217 0.73 -3.25 -20.65
N LEU A 218 1.00 -1.97 -20.91
CA LEU A 218 0.06 -0.88 -20.60
C LEU A 218 -1.25 -0.95 -21.40
N LYS A 219 -1.27 -1.69 -22.51
CA LYS A 219 -2.45 -1.90 -23.35
C LYS A 219 -3.11 -3.25 -23.10
N ALA A 220 -2.50 -4.10 -22.29
CA ALA A 220 -2.96 -5.46 -22.04
C ALA A 220 -3.90 -5.49 -20.84
N SER A 221 -5.01 -6.21 -20.98
CA SER A 221 -5.89 -6.50 -19.85
C SER A 221 -5.38 -7.66 -18.98
N ARG A 222 -4.31 -8.35 -19.41
CA ARG A 222 -3.70 -9.47 -18.72
C ARG A 222 -2.19 -9.38 -18.79
N PHE A 223 -1.54 -9.50 -17.65
CA PHE A 223 -0.08 -9.54 -17.57
C PHE A 223 0.38 -10.28 -16.31
N LYS A 224 1.63 -10.72 -16.32
CA LYS A 224 2.29 -11.27 -15.14
C LYS A 224 3.18 -10.25 -14.48
N ILE A 225 3.30 -10.39 -13.17
CA ILE A 225 4.09 -9.54 -12.32
C ILE A 225 5.31 -10.34 -11.89
N LEU A 226 6.50 -9.84 -12.24
CA LEU A 226 7.80 -10.44 -11.94
C LEU A 226 8.58 -9.51 -11.01
N GLU A 227 9.66 -10.00 -10.40
CA GLU A 227 10.34 -9.32 -9.28
C GLU A 227 10.89 -7.92 -9.58
N ASN A 228 11.08 -7.58 -10.86
CA ASN A 228 11.57 -6.27 -11.30
C ASN A 228 10.89 -5.77 -12.59
N GLN A 229 9.82 -6.42 -13.04
CA GLN A 229 9.17 -6.05 -14.29
C GLN A 229 7.75 -6.59 -14.41
N PHE A 230 6.97 -5.94 -15.25
CA PHE A 230 5.70 -6.44 -15.77
C PHE A 230 5.93 -6.99 -17.17
N ALA A 231 5.29 -8.11 -17.50
CA ALA A 231 5.44 -8.73 -18.81
C ALA A 231 4.12 -9.39 -19.26
N LEU A 232 3.93 -9.52 -20.56
CA LEU A 232 2.86 -10.34 -21.12
C LEU A 232 3.04 -11.80 -20.74
N ILE A 233 1.93 -12.55 -20.74
CA ILE A 233 1.90 -13.97 -20.44
C ILE A 233 2.06 -14.76 -21.73
N GLU A 234 3.03 -15.68 -21.78
CA GLU A 234 3.36 -16.42 -22.99
C GLU A 234 2.33 -17.51 -23.33
N ASN A 235 1.67 -18.07 -22.31
CA ASN A 235 0.70 -19.15 -22.46
C ASN A 235 -0.65 -18.75 -21.84
N GLU A 236 -1.60 -18.37 -22.69
CA GLU A 236 -2.94 -17.95 -22.26
C GLU A 236 -3.82 -19.08 -21.72
N ASN A 237 -3.42 -20.35 -21.88
CA ASN A 237 -4.18 -21.47 -21.33
C ASN A 237 -4.32 -21.38 -19.80
N ILE A 238 -3.43 -20.64 -19.13
CA ILE A 238 -3.51 -20.43 -17.69
C ILE A 238 -4.74 -19.60 -17.25
N PHE A 239 -5.42 -18.94 -18.18
CA PHE A 239 -6.65 -18.20 -17.92
C PHE A 239 -7.91 -19.05 -18.09
N ARG A 240 -7.80 -20.28 -18.62
CA ARG A 240 -8.95 -21.18 -18.72
C ARG A 240 -9.55 -21.40 -17.33
N ASN A 241 -10.88 -21.48 -17.26
CA ASN A 241 -11.63 -21.63 -16.01
C ASN A 241 -11.27 -20.60 -14.92
N HIS A 242 -10.94 -19.36 -15.30
CA HIS A 242 -10.47 -18.32 -14.38
C HIS A 242 -9.26 -18.77 -13.54
N GLY A 243 -8.33 -19.51 -14.15
CA GLY A 243 -7.16 -20.02 -13.44
C GLY A 243 -7.47 -21.07 -12.36
N LYS A 244 -8.68 -21.65 -12.37
CA LYS A 244 -9.03 -22.84 -11.60
C LYS A 244 -8.67 -24.08 -12.41
N SER A 245 -8.23 -25.14 -11.73
CA SER A 245 -7.91 -26.43 -12.36
C SER A 245 -6.78 -26.38 -13.41
N ILE A 246 -5.77 -25.54 -13.18
CA ILE A 246 -4.58 -25.44 -14.04
C ILE A 246 -3.70 -26.68 -13.86
N SER A 247 -3.24 -27.26 -14.96
CA SER A 247 -2.31 -28.38 -14.94
C SER A 247 -0.88 -27.94 -14.54
N VAL A 248 -0.11 -28.87 -13.97
CA VAL A 248 1.29 -28.61 -13.62
C VAL A 248 2.15 -28.28 -14.85
N SER A 249 1.83 -28.84 -16.03
CA SER A 249 2.52 -28.54 -17.29
C SER A 249 2.26 -27.10 -17.75
N GLU A 250 1.01 -26.64 -17.72
CA GLU A 250 0.66 -25.24 -18.04
C GLU A 250 1.35 -24.28 -17.07
N PHE A 251 1.28 -24.54 -15.77
CA PHE A 251 1.97 -23.72 -14.76
C PHE A 251 3.48 -23.64 -15.00
N LYS A 252 4.13 -24.76 -15.37
CA LYS A 252 5.56 -24.83 -15.66
C LYS A 252 5.96 -24.13 -16.96
N SER A 253 5.05 -24.01 -17.92
CA SER A 253 5.33 -23.39 -19.23
C SER A 253 5.56 -21.88 -19.15
N ILE A 254 5.13 -21.23 -18.06
CA ILE A 254 5.25 -19.78 -17.90
C ILE A 254 6.51 -19.45 -17.10
N LYS A 255 7.28 -18.49 -17.60
CA LYS A 255 8.41 -17.91 -16.86
C LYS A 255 7.89 -17.12 -15.66
N ARG A 256 8.19 -17.59 -14.45
CA ARG A 256 7.76 -16.97 -13.17
C ARG A 256 8.80 -16.03 -12.56
N HIS A 257 10.02 -16.07 -13.07
CA HIS A 257 11.16 -15.47 -12.41
C HIS A 257 12.04 -14.71 -13.39
N THR A 258 12.52 -13.57 -12.94
CA THR A 258 13.55 -12.79 -13.65
C THR A 258 14.84 -12.73 -12.82
N PHE A 259 15.96 -12.51 -13.50
CA PHE A 259 17.22 -12.23 -12.85
C PHE A 259 17.19 -10.81 -12.26
N SER A 260 17.61 -10.68 -11.01
CA SER A 260 17.62 -9.39 -10.32
C SER A 260 18.73 -9.35 -9.28
N LEU A 261 19.56 -8.30 -9.34
CA LEU A 261 20.60 -7.99 -8.37
C LEU A 261 20.07 -7.14 -7.19
N ARG A 262 18.74 -7.03 -7.04
CA ARG A 262 18.09 -6.17 -6.05
C ARG A 262 18.59 -6.44 -4.63
N PHE A 263 18.62 -7.71 -4.22
CA PHE A 263 19.09 -8.08 -2.89
C PHE A 263 20.51 -7.55 -2.60
N PHE A 264 21.46 -7.78 -3.51
CA PHE A 264 22.83 -7.29 -3.37
C PHE A 264 22.90 -5.75 -3.34
N LYS A 265 22.14 -5.08 -4.22
CA LYS A 265 22.07 -3.60 -4.25
C LYS A 265 21.52 -3.02 -2.95
N LEU A 266 20.49 -3.64 -2.36
CA LEU A 266 19.93 -3.21 -1.07
C LEU A 266 20.92 -3.40 0.07
N GLN A 267 21.58 -4.57 0.14
CA GLN A 267 22.59 -4.85 1.15
C GLN A 267 23.77 -3.87 1.07
N LEU A 268 24.23 -3.56 -0.15
CA LEU A 268 25.29 -2.58 -0.36
C LEU A 268 24.84 -1.17 0.06
N LYS A 269 23.63 -0.74 -0.33
CA LYS A 269 23.07 0.56 0.05
C LYS A 269 22.99 0.71 1.56
N TRP A 270 22.51 -0.31 2.28
CA TRP A 270 22.40 -0.26 3.74
C TRP A 270 23.76 -0.24 4.44
N LYS A 271 24.74 -0.99 3.92
CA LYS A 271 26.12 -0.92 4.42
C LYS A 271 26.71 0.48 4.24
N ILE A 272 26.55 1.08 3.06
CA ILE A 272 27.02 2.45 2.79
C ILE A 272 26.33 3.46 3.72
N ASN A 273 25.01 3.39 3.87
CA ASN A 273 24.27 4.28 4.75
C ASN A 273 24.70 4.14 6.22
N LYS A 274 24.97 2.91 6.67
CA LYS A 274 25.50 2.65 8.02
C LYS A 274 26.88 3.28 8.20
N ILE A 275 27.74 3.21 7.20
CA ILE A 275 29.08 3.83 7.23
C ILE A 275 28.96 5.37 7.27
N LYS A 276 28.13 5.97 6.42
CA LYS A 276 27.89 7.43 6.43
C LYS A 276 27.43 7.92 7.80
N LYS A 277 26.46 7.21 8.40
CA LYS A 277 25.97 7.52 9.76
C LYS A 277 27.05 7.43 10.84
N ILE A 278 28.05 6.55 10.69
CA ILE A 278 29.20 6.45 11.60
C ILE A 278 30.19 7.60 11.36
N LEU A 279 30.35 8.03 10.11
CA LEU A 279 31.28 9.09 9.71
C LEU A 279 30.75 10.51 9.94
N GLY A 280 29.49 10.66 10.35
CA GLY A 280 28.89 11.96 10.67
C GLY A 280 28.32 12.73 9.45
N ASP A 281 28.18 12.05 8.31
CA ASP A 281 27.54 12.56 7.08
C ASP A 281 26.05 12.20 7.00
#